data_AF-A0A8H3VGW1-F1
#
_entry.id   AF-A0A8H3VGW1-F1
#
_cell.length_a   1.000
_cell.length_b   1.000
_cell.length_c   1.000
_cell.angle_alpha   90.00
_cell.angle_beta   90.00
_cell.angle_gamma   90.00
#
_symmetry.space_group_name_H-M   'P 1'
#
loop_
_entity.id
_entity.type
_entity.pdbx_description
1 polymer ?
#
loop_
_entity_poly.entity_id
_entity_poly.type
_entity_poly.pdbx_seq_one_letter_code
_entity_poly.pdbx_strand_id
1 'polypeptide(L)'
;MRIASGLRNRTFGRSVEFFSREGHRLGDKTSLEQQIHEITGVAIPALRGSLLSQFPIHERMTWAEGRHTTRKEDKAYSLLGIFGVFMPLIYGEGQGHAIKRLEEEIGKRSTSHLQQQAPPQMEKEDKACVQHLRLTDPRDDKRRIEDTKGGLLEDSYIWILQHSNFQQ
;
A
#
# COMPACT_ATOMS: atom_id res chain seq x y z
N MET A 1 10.23 5.19 14.62
CA MET A 1 9.58 6.45 15.04
C MET A 1 8.37 6.09 15.90
N ARG A 2 8.40 6.32 17.21
CA ARG A 2 7.24 6.10 18.09
C ARG A 2 6.49 7.43 18.20
N ILE A 3 5.28 7.51 17.66
CA ILE A 3 4.42 8.67 17.84
C ILE A 3 3.79 8.53 19.23
N ALA A 4 4.29 9.28 20.21
CA ALA A 4 3.66 9.38 21.51
C ALA A 4 2.60 10.50 21.46
N SER A 5 1.32 10.13 21.32
CA SER A 5 0.20 11.06 21.44
C SER A 5 -0.08 11.35 22.91
N GLY A 6 0.59 12.38 23.46
CA GLY A 6 0.24 12.95 24.76
C GLY A 6 -1.07 13.73 24.67
N LEU A 7 -2.20 13.10 25.04
CA LEU A 7 -3.50 13.77 25.13
C LEU A 7 -3.54 14.71 26.34
N ARG A 8 -3.42 16.02 26.11
CA ARG A 8 -4.00 17.04 26.99
C ARG A 8 -5.01 17.87 26.20
N ASN A 9 -6.27 17.73 26.60
CA ASN A 9 -7.42 18.44 26.03
C ASN A 9 -7.31 19.96 26.25
N ARG A 10 -7.11 20.72 25.17
CA ARG A 10 -7.68 22.06 24.97
C ARG A 10 -8.02 22.23 23.49
N THR A 11 -9.27 22.60 23.24
CA THR A 11 -9.89 22.78 21.92
C THR A 11 -9.50 24.13 21.31
N PHE A 12 -8.49 24.14 20.43
CA PHE A 12 -8.29 25.06 19.29
C PHE A 12 -7.03 24.54 18.56
N GLY A 13 -7.15 24.14 17.29
CA GLY A 13 -6.02 23.69 16.45
C GLY A 13 -5.10 22.65 17.08
N ARG A 14 -5.40 21.35 16.94
CA ARG A 14 -4.51 20.28 17.43
C ARG A 14 -3.16 20.35 16.69
N SER A 15 -2.19 21.03 17.28
CA SER A 15 -0.79 20.99 16.84
C SER A 15 -0.17 19.67 17.30
N VAL A 16 0.57 19.01 16.40
CA VAL A 16 1.31 17.79 16.72
C VAL A 16 2.78 18.18 16.86
N GLU A 17 3.33 17.94 18.04
CA GLU A 17 4.75 18.11 18.33
C GLU A 17 5.45 16.75 18.33
N PHE A 18 6.66 16.73 17.79
CA PHE A 18 7.51 15.54 17.67
C PHE A 18 8.65 15.63 18.67
N PHE A 19 8.91 14.51 19.34
CA PHE A 19 9.97 14.38 20.35
C PHE A 19 10.85 13.16 20.04
N SER A 20 12.12 13.24 20.40
CA SER A 20 13.04 12.09 20.38
C SER A 20 12.65 11.09 21.46
N ARG A 21 13.23 9.88 21.43
CA ARG A 21 13.00 8.87 22.47
C ARG A 21 13.46 9.34 23.85
N GLU A 22 14.45 10.23 23.87
CA GLU A 22 15.05 10.87 25.04
C GLU A 22 14.24 12.11 25.50
N GLY A 23 13.15 12.46 24.82
CA GLY A 23 12.25 13.55 25.20
C GLY A 23 12.63 14.93 24.64
N HIS A 24 13.63 15.04 23.79
CA HIS A 24 14.00 16.30 23.16
C HIS A 24 13.00 16.69 22.07
N ARG A 25 12.54 17.95 22.08
CA ARG A 25 11.64 18.46 21.04
C ARG A 25 12.38 18.50 19.69
N LEU A 26 11.86 17.77 18.71
CA LEU A 26 12.38 17.73 17.34
C LEU A 26 11.75 18.81 16.45
N GLY A 27 10.49 19.17 16.73
CA GLY A 27 9.76 20.15 15.93
C GLY A 27 8.25 19.89 15.95
N ASP A 28 7.54 20.54 15.06
CA ASP A 28 6.12 20.30 14.80
C ASP A 28 5.93 19.81 13.36
N LYS A 29 4.66 19.53 13.00
CA LYS A 29 4.29 19.05 11.66
C LYS A 29 4.77 19.97 10.55
N THR A 30 4.73 21.29 10.77
CA THR A 30 5.10 22.28 9.77
C THR A 30 6.61 22.39 9.65
N SER A 31 7.33 22.46 10.77
CA SER A 31 8.79 22.57 10.75
C SER A 31 9.48 21.33 10.19
N LEU A 32 8.83 20.16 10.26
CA LEU A 32 9.38 18.87 9.83
C LEU A 32 8.79 18.36 8.50
N GLU A 33 7.93 19.12 7.82
CA GLU A 33 7.18 18.63 6.66
C GLU A 33 8.09 18.12 5.52
N GLN A 34 9.22 18.81 5.27
CA GLN A 34 10.19 18.43 4.25
C GLN A 34 10.86 17.08 4.60
N GLN A 35 11.32 16.94 5.84
CA GLN A 35 11.96 15.70 6.31
C GLN A 35 10.96 14.52 6.35
N ILE A 36 9.71 14.79 6.74
CA ILE A 36 8.65 13.77 6.71
C ILE A 36 8.40 13.33 5.27
N HIS A 37 8.30 14.27 4.33
CA HIS A 37 8.13 13.96 2.90
C HIS A 37 9.28 13.09 2.38
N GLU A 38 10.52 13.48 2.62
CA GLU A 38 11.72 12.75 2.17
C GLU A 38 11.78 11.31 2.71
N ILE A 39 11.37 11.11 3.97
CA ILE A 39 11.41 9.78 4.61
C ILE A 39 10.22 8.91 4.21
N THR A 40 9.03 9.49 4.09
CA THR A 40 7.78 8.72 3.95
C THR A 40 7.22 8.67 2.54
N GLY A 41 7.67 9.55 1.65
CA GLY A 41 7.10 9.76 0.33
C GLY A 41 5.75 10.49 0.34
N VAL A 42 5.19 10.84 1.51
CA VAL A 42 3.91 11.54 1.60
C VAL A 42 4.07 12.97 1.08
N ALA A 43 3.26 13.37 0.10
CA ALA A 43 3.35 14.68 -0.51
C ALA A 43 3.14 15.82 0.52
N ILE A 44 3.94 16.88 0.43
CA ILE A 44 3.85 18.04 1.33
C ILE A 44 2.44 18.64 1.36
N PRO A 45 1.70 18.79 0.25
CA PRO A 45 0.33 19.29 0.30
C PRO A 45 -0.60 18.36 1.12
N ALA A 46 -0.42 17.04 1.06
CA ALA A 46 -1.15 16.10 1.92
C ALA A 46 -0.79 16.32 3.41
N LEU A 47 0.49 16.57 3.72
CA LEU A 47 0.92 16.94 5.07
C LEU A 47 0.31 18.28 5.54
N ARG A 48 0.06 19.21 4.63
CA ARG A 48 -0.61 20.50 4.95
C ARG A 48 -2.13 20.40 5.04
N GLY A 49 -2.71 19.24 4.73
CA GLY A 49 -4.15 18.97 4.87
C GLY A 49 -4.96 19.03 3.58
N SER A 50 -4.31 18.99 2.41
CA SER A 50 -5.00 18.75 1.14
C SER A 50 -5.83 17.47 1.19
N LEU A 51 -6.94 17.45 0.44
CA LEU A 51 -7.83 16.31 0.43
C LEU A 51 -7.11 15.10 -0.19
N LEU A 52 -7.07 13.97 0.53
CA LEU A 52 -6.33 12.79 0.10
C LEU A 52 -6.84 12.20 -1.23
N SER A 53 -8.11 12.42 -1.57
CA SER A 53 -8.66 11.96 -2.86
C SER A 53 -8.13 12.72 -4.08
N GLN A 54 -7.42 13.84 -3.88
CA GLN A 54 -6.75 14.57 -4.99
C GLN A 54 -5.47 13.87 -5.45
N PHE A 55 -4.93 12.95 -4.63
CA PHE A 55 -3.73 12.18 -4.97
C PHE A 55 -4.12 10.86 -5.64
N PRO A 56 -3.41 10.45 -6.71
CA PRO A 56 -3.63 9.19 -7.40
C PRO A 56 -3.63 8.01 -6.42
N ILE A 57 -4.36 6.95 -6.77
CA ILE A 57 -4.43 5.75 -5.94
C ILE A 57 -3.03 5.14 -5.80
N HIS A 58 -2.31 5.01 -6.93
CA HIS A 58 -0.97 4.44 -6.93
C HIS A 58 -0.01 5.22 -6.02
N GLU A 59 -0.04 6.56 -6.05
CA GLU A 59 0.77 7.40 -5.18
C GLU A 59 0.46 7.16 -3.70
N ARG A 60 -0.82 7.12 -3.33
CA ARG A 60 -1.21 6.85 -1.94
C ARG A 60 -0.85 5.46 -1.45
N MET A 61 -0.79 4.48 -2.36
CA MET A 61 -0.32 3.12 -2.03
C MET A 61 1.17 3.12 -1.66
N THR A 62 2.00 3.97 -2.30
CA THR A 62 3.45 4.03 -2.02
C THR A 62 3.76 4.58 -0.62
N TRP A 63 2.84 5.35 -0.01
CA TRP A 63 3.01 5.93 1.33
C TRP A 63 3.17 4.88 2.46
N ALA A 64 2.96 3.60 2.15
CA ALA A 64 3.20 2.48 3.05
C ALA A 64 4.47 1.65 2.72
N GLU A 65 5.15 1.90 1.60
CA GLU A 65 6.26 1.05 1.12
C GLU A 65 7.41 0.95 2.14
N GLY A 66 7.89 2.10 2.62
CA GLY A 66 8.99 2.21 3.59
C GLY A 66 8.60 1.89 5.04
N ARG A 67 7.33 1.56 5.32
CA ARG A 67 6.87 1.29 6.69
C ARG A 67 7.40 -0.05 7.19
N HIS A 68 7.93 -0.02 8.41
CA HIS A 68 8.29 -1.21 9.17
C HIS A 68 7.18 -1.50 10.18
N THR A 69 6.53 -2.65 10.01
CA THR A 69 5.38 -3.05 10.82
C THR A 69 5.69 -4.31 11.61
N THR A 70 5.05 -4.47 12.77
CA THR A 70 5.18 -5.68 13.59
C THR A 70 4.47 -6.87 12.96
N ARG A 71 3.28 -6.64 12.38
CA ARG A 71 2.57 -7.63 11.57
C ARG A 71 2.67 -7.25 10.10
N LYS A 72 2.82 -8.22 9.20
CA LYS A 72 3.03 -7.93 7.78
C LYS A 72 1.78 -7.32 7.15
N GLU A 73 0.60 -7.69 7.66
CA GLU A 73 -0.72 -7.19 7.25
C GLU A 73 -0.92 -5.71 7.57
N ASP A 74 -0.24 -5.18 8.60
CA ASP A 74 -0.35 -3.77 8.97
C ASP A 74 0.14 -2.84 7.86
N LYS A 75 0.94 -3.31 6.89
CA LYS A 75 1.24 -2.53 5.68
C LYS A 75 -0.06 -2.13 4.95
N ALA A 76 -0.98 -3.07 4.77
CA ALA A 76 -2.30 -2.79 4.19
C ALA A 76 -3.18 -2.00 5.15
N TYR A 77 -3.26 -2.40 6.42
CA TYR A 77 -4.19 -1.76 7.37
C TYR A 77 -3.86 -0.30 7.67
N SER A 78 -2.58 0.06 7.56
CA SER A 78 -2.15 1.44 7.75
C SER A 78 -2.59 2.40 6.63
N LEU A 79 -3.13 1.87 5.53
CA LEU A 79 -3.68 2.63 4.40
C LEU A 79 -5.21 2.83 4.49
N LEU A 80 -5.91 2.13 5.41
CA LEU A 80 -7.37 2.22 5.51
C LEU A 80 -7.86 3.65 5.69
N GLY A 81 -7.25 4.40 6.62
CA GLY A 81 -7.57 5.81 6.85
C GLY A 81 -7.21 6.74 5.69
N ILE A 82 -6.19 6.39 4.89
CA ILE A 82 -5.75 7.16 3.72
C ILE A 82 -6.76 7.04 2.56
N PHE A 83 -7.35 5.85 2.40
CA PHE A 83 -8.39 5.60 1.40
C PHE A 83 -9.81 5.80 1.95
N GLY A 84 -9.95 6.00 3.26
CA GLY A 84 -11.23 6.14 3.94
C GLY A 84 -12.09 4.88 3.90
N VAL A 85 -11.51 3.71 3.64
CA VAL A 85 -12.22 2.43 3.51
C VAL A 85 -12.27 1.69 4.86
N PHE A 86 -13.19 0.75 4.96
CA PHE A 86 -13.35 -0.09 6.14
C PHE A 86 -13.35 -1.56 5.73
N MET A 87 -12.57 -2.38 6.43
CA MET A 87 -12.57 -3.85 6.29
C MET A 87 -12.13 -4.49 7.62
N PRO A 88 -12.57 -5.73 7.92
CA PRO A 88 -12.11 -6.46 9.12
C PRO A 88 -10.60 -6.70 9.13
N LEU A 89 -9.94 -6.48 10.28
CA LEU A 89 -8.54 -6.87 10.48
C LEU A 89 -8.46 -8.37 10.77
N ILE A 90 -7.86 -9.13 9.86
CA ILE A 90 -7.60 -10.56 10.01
C ILE A 90 -6.09 -10.76 10.08
N TYR A 91 -5.56 -10.94 11.28
CA TYR A 91 -4.15 -11.27 11.46
C TYR A 91 -3.91 -12.76 11.20
N GLY A 92 -2.87 -13.08 10.44
CA GLY A 92 -2.59 -14.45 9.99
C GLY A 92 -3.10 -14.76 8.58
N GLU A 93 -3.86 -13.85 7.93
CA GLU A 93 -4.22 -14.02 6.52
C GLU A 93 -3.04 -13.78 5.57
N GLY A 94 -1.98 -13.13 6.06
CA GLY A 94 -0.81 -12.77 5.28
C GLY A 94 -0.95 -11.46 4.51
N GLN A 95 0.17 -10.78 4.29
CA GLN A 95 0.21 -9.44 3.70
C GLN A 95 -0.48 -9.36 2.32
N GLY A 96 -0.25 -10.34 1.44
CA GLY A 96 -0.83 -10.34 0.10
C GLY A 96 -2.36 -10.40 0.10
N HIS A 97 -2.95 -11.18 1.01
CA HIS A 97 -4.40 -11.27 1.18
C HIS A 97 -4.98 -9.98 1.76
N ALA A 98 -4.32 -9.40 2.77
CA ALA A 98 -4.72 -8.11 3.34
C ALA A 98 -4.68 -6.99 2.29
N ILE A 99 -3.63 -6.92 1.45
CA ILE A 99 -3.54 -5.96 0.34
C ILE A 99 -4.63 -6.20 -0.69
N LYS A 100 -4.89 -7.44 -1.08
CA LYS A 100 -5.95 -7.79 -2.04
C LYS A 100 -7.31 -7.27 -1.59
N ARG A 101 -7.68 -7.52 -0.33
CA ARG A 101 -8.95 -7.04 0.24
C ARG A 101 -9.01 -5.52 0.31
N LEU A 102 -7.90 -4.86 0.65
CA LEU A 102 -7.81 -3.40 0.63
C LEU A 102 -8.10 -2.85 -0.78
N GLU A 103 -7.47 -3.40 -1.82
CA GLU A 103 -7.69 -2.99 -3.21
C GLU A 103 -9.14 -3.19 -3.65
N GLU A 104 -9.78 -4.29 -3.24
CA GLU A 104 -11.21 -4.55 -3.52
C GLU A 104 -12.10 -3.47 -2.88
N GLU A 105 -11.85 -3.08 -1.63
CA GLU A 105 -12.60 -2.01 -0.96
C GLU A 105 -12.35 -0.63 -1.59
N ILE A 106 -11.11 -0.33 -2.01
CA ILE A 106 -10.80 0.88 -2.76
C ILE A 106 -11.59 0.91 -4.07
N GLY A 107 -11.61 -0.20 -4.81
CA GLY A 107 -12.35 -0.35 -6.05
C GLY A 107 -13.85 -0.10 -5.88
N LYS A 108 -14.48 -0.70 -4.86
CA LYS A 108 -15.90 -0.51 -4.52
C LYS A 108 -16.23 0.95 -4.18
N ARG A 109 -15.32 1.64 -3.50
CA ARG A 109 -15.51 3.06 -3.16
C ARG A 109 -15.43 3.96 -4.39
N SER A 110 -14.53 3.66 -5.33
CA SER A 110 -14.40 4.42 -6.57
C SER A 110 -15.61 4.21 -7.48
N THR A 111 -16.14 2.99 -7.58
CA THR A 111 -17.33 2.71 -8.41
C THR A 111 -18.62 3.28 -7.82
N SER A 112 -18.77 3.34 -6.50
CA SER A 112 -19.91 4.01 -5.86
C SER A 112 -19.87 5.54 -6.01
N HIS A 113 -18.68 6.15 -6.09
CA HIS A 113 -18.52 7.59 -6.36
C HIS A 113 -18.88 7.95 -7.82
N LEU A 114 -18.55 7.07 -8.76
CA LEU A 114 -18.86 7.20 -10.19
C LEU A 114 -20.37 7.15 -10.53
N GLN A 115 -21.21 6.64 -9.62
CA GLN A 115 -22.66 6.65 -9.81
C GLN A 115 -23.33 8.02 -9.57
N GLN A 116 -22.60 9.02 -9.05
CA GLN A 116 -23.21 10.31 -8.69
C GLN A 116 -22.80 11.50 -9.55
N GLN A 117 -21.78 11.45 -10.42
CA GLN A 117 -21.45 12.52 -11.38
C GLN A 117 -20.32 12.09 -12.35
N ALA A 118 -20.47 12.32 -13.65
CA ALA A 118 -19.40 12.22 -14.67
C ALA A 118 -19.70 13.14 -15.87
N PRO A 119 -18.74 13.52 -16.78
CA PRO A 119 -17.30 13.16 -16.89
C PRO A 119 -16.37 14.35 -17.38
N PRO A 120 -15.12 14.22 -17.94
CA PRO A 120 -14.14 13.10 -18.08
C PRO A 120 -12.64 13.43 -17.76
N GLN A 121 -11.78 12.41 -17.52
CA GLN A 121 -10.46 12.16 -18.18
C GLN A 121 -9.33 11.49 -17.34
N MET A 122 -9.36 11.42 -16.00
CA MET A 122 -8.20 10.88 -15.24
C MET A 122 -8.25 9.37 -14.94
N GLU A 123 -9.28 8.64 -15.38
CA GLU A 123 -9.49 7.25 -14.93
C GLU A 123 -8.95 6.15 -15.86
N LYS A 124 -8.48 6.48 -17.06
CA LYS A 124 -8.12 5.44 -18.05
C LYS A 124 -6.79 4.74 -17.73
N GLU A 125 -5.81 5.47 -17.21
CA GLU A 125 -4.47 4.92 -16.96
C GLU A 125 -4.43 4.08 -15.66
N ASP A 126 -5.07 4.55 -14.58
CA ASP A 126 -5.11 3.81 -13.31
C ASP A 126 -5.92 2.50 -13.42
N LYS A 127 -7.02 2.48 -14.19
CA LYS A 127 -7.78 1.24 -14.45
C LYS A 127 -7.00 0.25 -15.32
N ALA A 128 -6.28 0.74 -16.33
CA ALA A 128 -5.47 -0.12 -17.19
C ALA A 128 -4.34 -0.78 -16.40
N CYS A 129 -3.67 -0.05 -15.51
CA CYS A 129 -2.57 -0.60 -14.70
C CYS A 129 -3.07 -1.68 -13.72
N VAL A 130 -4.21 -1.47 -13.06
CA VAL A 130 -4.80 -2.43 -12.13
C VAL A 130 -5.41 -3.64 -12.85
N GLN A 131 -5.99 -3.47 -14.04
CA GLN A 131 -6.48 -4.59 -14.85
C GLN A 131 -5.35 -5.48 -15.35
N HIS A 132 -4.17 -4.93 -15.65
CA HIS A 132 -3.02 -5.73 -16.09
C HIS A 132 -2.31 -6.48 -14.94
N LEU A 133 -2.46 -6.03 -13.69
CA LEU A 133 -1.84 -6.66 -12.51
C LEU A 133 -2.58 -7.92 -12.00
N ARG A 134 -3.83 -8.15 -12.42
CA ARG A 134 -4.58 -9.38 -12.11
C ARG A 134 -5.43 -9.83 -13.30
N LEU A 135 -4.77 -10.27 -14.36
CA LEU A 135 -5.50 -10.90 -15.47
C LEU A 135 -6.03 -12.30 -15.12
N THR A 136 -5.47 -12.95 -14.11
CA THR A 136 -5.69 -14.37 -13.85
C THR A 136 -5.44 -14.72 -12.39
N ASP A 137 -6.15 -15.73 -11.87
CA ASP A 137 -5.77 -16.36 -10.60
C ASP A 137 -4.46 -17.12 -10.84
N PRO A 138 -3.42 -16.94 -10.00
CA PRO A 138 -2.17 -17.69 -10.14
C PRO A 138 -2.34 -19.22 -10.21
N ARG A 139 -3.43 -19.75 -9.65
CA ARG A 139 -3.79 -21.18 -9.73
C ARG A 139 -4.35 -21.55 -11.11
N ASP A 140 -5.09 -20.65 -11.74
CA ASP A 140 -5.60 -20.83 -13.10
C ASP A 140 -4.49 -20.66 -14.13
N ASP A 141 -3.56 -19.74 -13.88
CA ASP A 141 -2.34 -19.61 -14.69
C ASP A 141 -1.48 -20.85 -14.64
N LYS A 142 -1.26 -21.37 -13.44
CA LYS A 142 -0.54 -22.63 -13.24
C LYS A 142 -1.21 -23.75 -14.04
N ARG A 143 -2.52 -23.94 -13.87
CA ARG A 143 -3.31 -24.97 -14.56
C ARG A 143 -3.22 -24.80 -16.08
N ARG A 144 -3.43 -23.59 -16.59
CA ARG A 144 -3.35 -23.27 -18.02
C ARG A 144 -1.96 -23.55 -18.59
N ILE A 145 -0.89 -23.21 -17.85
CA ILE A 145 0.49 -23.49 -18.26
C ILE A 145 0.72 -25.00 -18.28
N GLU A 146 0.25 -25.73 -17.28
CA GLU A 146 0.32 -27.19 -17.23
C GLU A 146 -0.41 -27.83 -18.43
N ASP A 147 -1.64 -27.41 -18.70
CA ASP A 147 -2.47 -27.96 -19.77
C ASP A 147 -1.96 -27.60 -21.18
N THR A 148 -1.44 -26.38 -21.37
CA THR A 148 -1.02 -25.89 -22.69
C THR A 148 0.43 -26.23 -23.02
N LYS A 149 1.30 -26.25 -22.00
CA LYS A 149 2.74 -26.44 -22.18
C LYS A 149 3.25 -27.77 -21.61
N GLY A 150 2.34 -28.62 -21.11
CA GLY A 150 2.66 -29.95 -20.59
C GLY A 150 3.26 -29.96 -19.19
N GLY A 151 3.14 -28.86 -18.45
CA GLY A 151 3.78 -28.67 -17.15
C GLY A 151 5.26 -28.28 -17.27
N LEU A 152 5.98 -28.25 -16.13
CA LEU A 152 7.44 -28.28 -16.19
C LEU A 152 7.85 -29.65 -16.72
N LEU A 153 8.71 -29.68 -17.75
CA LEU A 153 9.31 -30.91 -18.22
C LEU A 153 9.92 -31.62 -17.01
N GLU A 154 9.48 -32.86 -16.78
CA GLU A 154 10.12 -33.77 -15.84
C GLU A 154 11.61 -33.78 -16.21
N ASP A 155 12.47 -33.61 -15.20
CA ASP A 155 13.92 -33.46 -15.36
C ASP A 155 14.46 -32.12 -15.89
N SER A 156 13.65 -31.07 -16.05
CA SER A 156 14.18 -29.72 -16.33
C SER A 156 15.11 -29.18 -15.23
N TYR A 157 14.93 -29.63 -13.97
CA TYR A 157 15.86 -29.35 -12.87
C TYR A 157 17.20 -30.08 -13.01
N ILE A 158 17.26 -31.19 -13.76
CA ILE A 158 18.50 -31.94 -13.99
C ILE A 158 19.51 -31.09 -14.74
N TRP A 159 19.07 -30.22 -15.67
CA TRP A 159 19.98 -29.31 -16.37
C TRP A 159 20.70 -28.35 -15.42
N ILE A 160 20.02 -27.83 -14.40
CA ILE A 160 20.63 -26.95 -13.39
C ILE A 160 21.58 -27.76 -12.49
N LEU A 161 21.18 -28.97 -12.08
CA LEU A 161 21.99 -29.83 -11.21
C LEU A 161 23.20 -30.47 -11.90
N GLN A 162 23.19 -30.56 -13.23
CA GLN A 162 24.31 -31.03 -14.04
C GLN A 162 25.20 -29.90 -14.56
N HIS A 163 24.81 -28.64 -14.36
CA HIS A 163 25.61 -27.51 -14.81
C HIS A 163 26.78 -27.30 -13.85
N SER A 164 27.99 -27.27 -14.40
CA SER A 164 29.25 -27.07 -13.66
C SER A 164 29.30 -25.82 -12.78
N ASN A 165 28.48 -24.80 -13.05
CA ASN A 165 28.39 -23.59 -12.23
C ASN A 165 27.61 -23.77 -10.92
N PHE A 166 26.86 -24.87 -10.76
CA PHE A 166 25.96 -25.10 -9.61
C PHE A 166 26.34 -26.30 -8.74
N GLN A 167 27.45 -27.00 -9.03
CA GLN A 167 28.00 -28.07 -8.19
C GLN A 167 29.18 -27.61 -7.32
N GLN A 168 29.06 -26.45 -6.65
CA GLN A 168 30.05 -25.99 -5.68
C GLN A 168 29.86 -26.63 -4.30
#